data_AF-A0A7J9YUG1-F1
#
_entry.id   AF-A0A7J9YUG1-F1
#
_cell.length_a   1.000
_cell.length_b   1.000
_cell.length_c   1.000
_cell.angle_alpha   90.00
_cell.angle_beta   90.00
_cell.angle_gamma   90.00
#
_symmetry.space_group_name_H-M   'P 1'
#
loop_
_entity.id
_entity.type
_entity.pdbx_description
1 polymer ?
#
loop_
_entity_poly.entity_id
_entity_poly.type
_entity_poly.pdbx_seq_one_letter_code
_entity_poly.pdbx_strand_id
1 'polypeptide(L)'
;MSGEAPRAGVGDSAFGFAVGDAVVARRHGVGRIVERTRRDLAGARCDFLTVEVERRGVTIFIPVGLAAGGRLRRLATPEEARRALAALSGAPQPLPDGWRERQKEAARRLGLGKCCASPSWSGTSPMQPRRGGRRRPTASTTRWHGSYWRTSSARPSA
;
A
#
# COMPACT_ATOMS: atom_id res chain seq x y z
N MET A 1 -33.44 -9.70 37.55
CA MET A 1 -33.65 -10.10 36.15
C MET A 1 -32.64 -9.35 35.28
N SER A 2 -31.38 -9.76 35.32
CA SER A 2 -30.34 -9.12 34.50
C SER A 2 -30.27 -9.89 33.19
N GLY A 3 -30.76 -9.27 32.12
CA GLY A 3 -30.75 -9.84 30.78
C GLY A 3 -29.32 -10.04 30.30
N GLU A 4 -28.94 -11.29 30.08
CA GLU A 4 -27.72 -11.64 29.37
C GLU A 4 -27.87 -11.20 27.91
N ALA A 5 -26.92 -10.37 27.45
CA ALA A 5 -26.85 -9.92 26.07
C ALA A 5 -26.75 -11.11 25.11
N PRO A 6 -27.39 -11.09 23.93
CA PRO A 6 -27.33 -12.20 23.00
C PRO A 6 -25.88 -12.40 22.56
N ARG A 7 -25.27 -13.53 22.97
CA ARG A 7 -23.97 -13.96 22.46
C ARG A 7 -24.14 -14.20 20.96
N ALA A 8 -23.51 -13.33 20.17
CA ALA A 8 -23.51 -13.41 18.71
C ALA A 8 -23.17 -14.85 18.29
N GLY A 9 -24.05 -15.43 17.47
CA GLY A 9 -24.00 -16.82 17.07
C GLY A 9 -22.63 -17.18 16.47
N VAL A 10 -21.99 -18.16 17.10
CA VAL A 10 -20.90 -18.90 16.50
C VAL A 10 -21.52 -19.84 15.46
N GLY A 11 -21.49 -19.45 14.19
CA GLY A 11 -22.02 -20.25 13.08
C GLY A 11 -21.15 -20.11 11.83
N ASP A 12 -20.54 -21.22 11.40
CA ASP A 12 -19.84 -21.48 10.14
C ASP A 12 -18.66 -20.57 9.75
N SER A 13 -17.69 -20.46 10.66
CA SER A 13 -16.43 -19.72 10.49
C SER A 13 -15.32 -20.52 9.80
N ALA A 14 -15.58 -21.23 8.69
CA ALA A 14 -14.51 -21.95 7.98
C ALA A 14 -13.41 -21.00 7.44
N PHE A 15 -13.72 -19.71 7.29
CA PHE A 15 -12.80 -18.68 6.79
C PHE A 15 -12.78 -17.38 7.60
N GLY A 16 -13.33 -17.40 8.83
CA GLY A 16 -13.25 -16.27 9.77
C GLY A 16 -14.04 -15.01 9.39
N PHE A 17 -14.97 -15.08 8.44
CA PHE A 17 -15.87 -13.99 8.07
C PHE A 17 -17.31 -14.47 8.09
N ALA A 18 -18.19 -13.72 8.75
CA ALA A 18 -19.63 -13.98 8.82
C ALA A 18 -20.43 -12.94 8.04
N VAL A 19 -21.67 -13.27 7.70
CA VAL A 19 -22.63 -12.30 7.14
C VAL A 19 -22.89 -11.22 8.20
N GLY A 20 -22.84 -9.95 7.79
CA GLY A 20 -22.95 -8.79 8.67
C GLY A 20 -21.62 -8.23 9.16
N ASP A 21 -20.50 -8.94 8.98
CA ASP A 21 -19.19 -8.43 9.38
C ASP A 21 -18.76 -7.22 8.52
N ALA A 22 -18.18 -6.23 9.19
CA ALA A 22 -17.58 -5.08 8.54
C ALA A 22 -16.12 -5.39 8.16
N VAL A 23 -15.81 -5.25 6.87
CA VAL A 23 -14.56 -5.67 6.24
C VAL A 23 -13.96 -4.58 5.36
N VAL A 24 -12.67 -4.66 5.10
CA VAL A 24 -11.94 -3.76 4.20
C VAL A 24 -11.44 -4.54 2.98
N ALA A 25 -11.91 -4.13 1.80
CA ALA A 25 -11.40 -4.60 0.52
C ALA A 25 -10.27 -3.68 0.04
N ARG A 26 -9.07 -4.23 -0.18
CA ARG A 26 -7.81 -3.47 -0.44
C ARG A 26 -7.91 -2.33 -1.47
N ARG A 27 -8.74 -2.46 -2.51
CA ARG A 27 -8.92 -1.43 -3.57
C ARG A 27 -10.20 -0.59 -3.43
N HIS A 28 -11.19 -1.09 -2.70
CA HIS A 28 -12.54 -0.54 -2.70
C HIS A 28 -12.90 0.14 -1.38
N GLY A 29 -12.19 -0.20 -0.29
CA GLY A 29 -12.37 0.43 1.01
C GLY A 29 -13.24 -0.42 1.94
N VAL A 30 -13.91 0.25 2.87
CA VAL A 30 -14.76 -0.38 3.89
C VAL A 30 -16.09 -0.80 3.27
N GLY A 31 -16.53 -2.01 3.59
CA GLY A 31 -17.82 -2.55 3.20
C GLY A 31 -18.35 -3.55 4.23
N ARG A 32 -19.55 -4.04 4.00
CA ARG A 32 -20.22 -5.06 4.84
C ARG A 32 -20.52 -6.30 4.02
N ILE A 33 -20.39 -7.46 4.65
CA ILE A 33 -20.76 -8.73 4.02
C ILE A 33 -22.28 -8.86 4.09
N VAL A 34 -22.94 -8.91 2.93
CA VAL A 34 -24.40 -9.00 2.82
C VAL A 34 -24.86 -10.45 2.76
N GLU A 35 -24.12 -11.30 2.05
CA GLU A 35 -24.54 -12.68 1.78
C GLU A 35 -23.35 -13.58 1.46
N ARG A 36 -23.53 -14.89 1.67
CA ARG A 36 -22.66 -15.95 1.16
C ARG A 36 -23.43 -16.78 0.13
N THR A 37 -23.03 -16.69 -1.13
CA THR A 37 -23.68 -17.40 -2.24
C THR A 37 -22.76 -18.49 -2.76
N ARG A 38 -23.28 -19.70 -2.96
CA ARG A 38 -22.56 -20.80 -3.60
C ARG A 38 -22.84 -20.80 -5.10
N ARG A 39 -21.80 -20.78 -5.94
CA ARG A 39 -21.93 -20.83 -7.41
C ARG A 39 -20.98 -21.86 -8.01
N ASP A 40 -21.46 -22.55 -9.03
CA ASP A 40 -20.63 -23.41 -9.86
C ASP A 40 -19.86 -22.56 -10.88
N LEU A 41 -18.54 -22.59 -10.79
CA LEU A 41 -17.63 -21.92 -11.72
C LEU A 41 -16.74 -22.98 -12.36
N ALA A 42 -16.80 -23.12 -13.69
CA ALA A 42 -15.99 -24.08 -14.45
C ALA A 42 -16.10 -25.54 -13.94
N GLY A 43 -17.29 -25.96 -13.49
CA GLY A 43 -17.53 -27.32 -12.99
C GLY A 43 -17.09 -27.55 -11.54
N ALA A 44 -16.59 -26.53 -10.85
CA ALA A 44 -16.25 -26.58 -9.43
C ALA A 44 -17.19 -25.69 -8.60
N ARG A 45 -17.73 -26.25 -7.51
CA ARG A 45 -18.57 -25.52 -6.55
C ARG A 45 -17.71 -24.58 -5.71
N CYS A 46 -17.83 -23.28 -5.94
CA CYS A 46 -17.12 -22.24 -5.20
C CYS A 46 -18.08 -21.42 -4.33
N ASP A 47 -17.67 -21.09 -3.11
CA ASP A 47 -18.39 -20.14 -2.26
C ASP A 47 -17.91 -18.71 -2.52
N PHE A 48 -18.85 -17.78 -2.63
CA PHE A 48 -18.62 -16.35 -2.83
C PHE A 48 -19.21 -15.55 -1.67
N LEU A 49 -18.49 -14.50 -1.28
CA LEU A 49 -18.96 -13.47 -0.35
C LEU A 49 -19.38 -12.25 -1.17
N THR A 50 -20.59 -11.77 -0.93
CA THR A 50 -21.12 -10.53 -1.48
C THR A 50 -20.80 -9.42 -0.49
N VAL A 51 -19.95 -8.48 -0.90
CA VAL A 51 -19.56 -7.33 -0.07
C VAL A 51 -20.09 -6.05 -0.70
N GLU A 52 -20.87 -5.31 0.06
CA GLU A 52 -21.38 -4.00 -0.32
C GLU A 52 -20.48 -2.90 0.24
N VAL A 53 -20.01 -2.02 -0.63
CA VAL A 53 -19.11 -0.91 -0.27
C VAL A 53 -19.91 0.39 -0.23
N GLU A 54 -20.26 0.84 0.98
CA GLU A 54 -21.13 1.99 1.23
C GLU A 54 -20.67 3.26 0.52
N ARG A 55 -19.36 3.56 0.57
CA ARG A 55 -18.83 4.84 0.09
C ARG A 55 -18.84 4.99 -1.43
N ARG A 56 -18.86 3.88 -2.17
CA ARG A 56 -18.83 3.87 -3.65
C ARG A 56 -20.10 3.30 -4.27
N GLY A 57 -21.01 2.74 -3.47
CA GLY A 57 -22.21 2.05 -3.97
C GLY A 57 -21.89 0.87 -4.88
N VAL A 58 -20.74 0.21 -4.68
CA VAL A 58 -20.32 -0.94 -5.50
C VAL A 58 -20.46 -2.22 -4.70
N THR A 59 -21.01 -3.25 -5.36
CA THR A 59 -21.12 -4.59 -4.80
C THR A 59 -20.10 -5.51 -5.45
N ILE A 60 -19.31 -6.21 -4.64
CA ILE A 60 -18.19 -7.02 -5.11
C ILE A 60 -18.40 -8.47 -4.65
N PHE A 61 -18.22 -9.40 -5.58
CA PHE A 61 -18.22 -10.83 -5.31
C PHE A 61 -16.79 -11.33 -5.12
N ILE A 62 -16.51 -11.90 -3.95
CA ILE A 62 -15.16 -12.36 -3.59
C ILE A 62 -15.24 -13.86 -3.30
N PRO A 63 -14.54 -14.72 -4.06
CA PRO A 63 -14.49 -16.14 -3.75
C PRO A 63 -13.75 -16.35 -2.42
N VAL A 64 -14.27 -17.25 -1.60
CA VAL A 64 -13.81 -17.47 -0.23
C VAL A 64 -12.33 -17.89 -0.17
N GLY A 65 -11.83 -18.65 -1.15
CA GLY A 65 -10.41 -18.98 -1.25
C GLY A 65 -9.49 -17.77 -1.43
N LEU A 66 -9.98 -16.67 -2.04
CA LEU A 66 -9.22 -15.42 -2.16
C LEU A 66 -9.43 -14.46 -0.99
N ALA A 67 -10.44 -14.69 -0.15
CA ALA A 67 -10.68 -13.89 1.05
C ALA A 67 -9.54 -14.05 2.05
N ALA A 68 -9.10 -15.29 2.31
CA ALA A 68 -7.97 -15.60 3.19
C ALA A 68 -6.62 -15.08 2.63
N GLY A 69 -6.48 -15.00 1.30
CA GLY A 69 -5.27 -14.51 0.61
C GLY A 69 -5.00 -13.00 0.69
N GLY A 70 -5.67 -12.28 1.61
CA GLY A 70 -5.40 -10.87 1.89
C GLY A 70 -6.18 -9.86 1.03
N ARG A 71 -7.21 -10.31 0.30
CA ARG A 71 -8.15 -9.40 -0.39
C ARG A 71 -9.16 -8.76 0.56
N LEU A 72 -9.60 -9.52 1.55
CA LEU A 72 -10.45 -9.05 2.64
C LEU A 72 -9.65 -8.96 3.93
N ARG A 73 -9.97 -7.94 4.74
CA ARG A 73 -9.35 -7.68 6.03
C ARG A 73 -10.42 -7.26 7.02
N ARG A 74 -10.27 -7.64 8.29
CA ARG A 74 -11.12 -7.12 9.36
C ARG A 74 -10.79 -5.65 9.62
N LEU A 75 -11.78 -4.90 10.10
CA LEU A 75 -11.54 -3.55 10.59
C LEU A 75 -10.61 -3.56 11.80
N ALA A 76 -9.79 -2.51 11.91
CA ALA A 76 -8.93 -2.32 13.07
C ALA A 76 -9.78 -2.09 14.32
N THR A 77 -9.37 -2.70 15.42
CA THR A 77 -9.96 -2.44 16.74
C THR A 77 -9.60 -1.02 17.21
N PRO A 78 -10.39 -0.43 18.13
CA PRO A 78 -10.07 0.89 18.69
C PRO A 78 -8.67 0.98 19.31
N GLU A 79 -8.18 -0.11 19.91
CA GLU A 79 -6.83 -0.19 20.48
C GLU A 79 -5.74 -0.15 19.41
N GLU A 80 -5.93 -0.86 18.30
CA GLU A 80 -5.03 -0.78 17.14
C GLU A 80 -5.02 0.60 16.52
N ALA A 81 -6.17 1.29 16.48
CA ALA A 81 -6.26 2.66 16.00
C ALA A 81 -5.46 3.61 16.91
N ARG A 82 -5.60 3.49 18.24
CA ARG A 82 -4.81 4.28 19.20
C ARG A 82 -3.31 4.02 19.07
N ARG A 83 -2.90 2.77 18.91
CA ARG A 83 -1.49 2.41 18.66
C ARG A 83 -0.97 3.00 17.34
N ALA A 84 -1.78 3.00 16.29
CA ALA A 84 -1.43 3.61 15.02
C ALA A 84 -1.26 5.13 15.13
N LEU A 85 -2.17 5.81 15.84
CA LEU A 85 -2.05 7.25 16.11
C LEU A 85 -0.78 7.57 16.91
N ALA A 86 -0.50 6.81 17.97
CA ALA A 86 0.73 6.97 18.75
C ALA A 86 1.99 6.75 17.90
N ALA A 87 1.97 5.75 17.00
CA ALA A 87 3.08 5.52 16.07
C ALA A 87 3.25 6.67 15.07
N LEU A 88 2.16 7.25 14.55
CA LEU A 88 2.22 8.38 13.63
C LEU A 88 2.70 9.68 14.29
N SER A 89 2.39 9.87 15.57
CA SER A 89 2.84 11.01 16.38
C SER A 89 4.28 10.84 16.92
N GLY A 90 4.88 9.66 16.79
CA GLY A 90 6.24 9.37 17.25
C GLY A 90 7.34 9.95 16.35
N ALA A 91 8.59 9.76 16.76
CA ALA A 91 9.74 10.24 16.00
C ALA A 91 9.85 9.55 14.62
N PRO A 92 10.05 10.31 13.53
CA PRO A 92 10.21 9.76 12.20
C PRO A 92 11.53 8.98 12.11
N GLN A 93 11.47 7.79 11.53
CA GLN A 93 12.65 6.97 11.24
C GLN A 93 13.34 7.45 9.96
N PRO A 94 14.68 7.29 9.83
CA PRO A 94 15.40 7.66 8.62
C PRO A 94 14.90 6.86 7.41
N LEU A 95 14.57 7.56 6.33
CA LEU A 95 14.13 6.98 5.06
C LEU A 95 15.35 6.76 4.14
N PRO A 96 15.29 5.82 3.18
CA PRO A 96 16.31 5.70 2.14
C PRO A 96 16.47 7.01 1.35
N ASP A 97 17.69 7.36 0.97
CA ASP A 97 17.99 8.62 0.27
C ASP A 97 17.40 8.70 -1.15
N GLY A 98 17.25 7.55 -1.82
CA GLY A 98 16.76 7.45 -3.20
C GLY A 98 15.24 7.41 -3.32
N TRP A 99 14.69 8.18 -4.26
CA TRP A 99 13.25 8.20 -4.55
C TRP A 99 12.69 6.83 -4.98
N ARG A 100 13.44 6.06 -5.78
CA ARG A 100 12.98 4.75 -6.27
C ARG A 100 12.86 3.76 -5.12
N GLU A 101 13.83 3.78 -4.22
CA GLU A 101 13.88 2.94 -3.03
C GLU A 101 12.73 3.31 -2.09
N ARG A 102 12.46 4.62 -1.90
CA ARG A 102 11.30 5.11 -1.15
C ARG A 102 9.97 4.63 -1.74
N GLN A 103 9.78 4.75 -3.06
CA GLN A 103 8.55 4.28 -3.71
C GLN A 103 8.37 2.76 -3.60
N LYS A 104 9.43 1.98 -3.77
CA LYS A 104 9.38 0.53 -3.64
C LYS A 104 8.98 0.12 -2.22
N GLU A 105 9.58 0.76 -1.22
CA GLU A 105 9.27 0.49 0.18
C GLU A 105 7.85 0.91 0.55
N ALA A 106 7.39 2.09 0.08
CA ALA A 106 6.01 2.52 0.27
C ALA A 106 5.01 1.56 -0.39
N ALA A 107 5.26 1.13 -1.62
CA ALA A 107 4.39 0.18 -2.33
C ALA A 107 4.33 -1.18 -1.62
N ARG A 108 5.46 -1.67 -1.12
CA ARG A 108 5.54 -2.90 -0.32
C ARG A 108 4.72 -2.77 0.97
N ARG A 109 4.87 -1.66 1.71
CA ARG A 109 4.15 -1.40 2.96
C ARG A 109 2.64 -1.26 2.75
N LEU A 110 2.21 -0.53 1.72
CA LEU A 110 0.80 -0.40 1.34
C LEU A 110 0.21 -1.75 0.85
N GLY A 111 1.04 -2.63 0.28
CA GLY A 111 0.67 -4.01 -0.02
C GLY A 111 0.40 -4.85 1.22
N LEU A 112 1.29 -4.75 2.22
CA LEU A 112 1.14 -5.41 3.51
C LEU A 112 -0.07 -4.88 4.28
N GLY A 113 -0.40 -3.58 4.12
CA GLY A 113 -1.57 -2.88 4.68
C GLY A 113 -1.85 -3.17 6.16
N LYS A 114 -0.78 -3.31 6.94
CA LYS A 114 -0.83 -3.31 8.39
C LYS A 114 -1.05 -1.87 8.85
N CYS A 115 -2.11 -1.60 9.60
CA CYS A 115 -2.43 -0.27 10.11
C CYS A 115 -1.31 0.29 11.01
N CYS A 116 -0.64 -0.58 11.77
CA CYS A 116 0.36 -0.21 12.78
C CYS A 116 1.81 -0.39 12.33
N ALA A 117 2.08 -0.55 11.03
CA ALA A 117 3.46 -0.71 10.54
C ALA A 117 4.08 0.63 10.09
N SER A 118 4.67 1.32 11.07
CA SER A 118 5.78 2.30 10.98
C SER A 118 5.44 3.82 10.98
N PRO A 119 6.06 4.61 11.89
CA PRO A 119 5.97 6.08 12.01
C PRO A 119 6.46 6.93 10.82
N SER A 120 7.01 6.34 9.75
CA SER A 120 8.01 7.03 8.92
C SER A 120 7.46 7.95 7.81
N TRP A 121 6.22 8.40 7.87
CA TRP A 121 5.68 9.27 6.81
C TRP A 121 6.04 10.76 7.00
N SER A 122 6.57 11.14 8.17
CA SER A 122 6.90 12.52 8.56
C SER A 122 8.41 12.84 8.49
N GLY A 123 9.20 12.07 7.73
CA GLY A 123 10.62 12.34 7.51
C GLY A 123 10.87 13.17 6.24
N THR A 124 11.21 14.44 6.40
CA THR A 124 11.67 15.31 5.31
C THR A 124 13.11 14.93 4.94
N SER A 125 13.32 13.83 4.22
CA SER A 125 14.62 13.62 3.57
C SER A 125 14.75 14.67 2.47
N PRO A 126 15.74 15.58 2.52
CA PRO A 126 15.95 16.56 1.47
C PRO A 126 16.14 15.81 0.15
N MET A 127 15.31 16.16 -0.84
CA MET A 127 15.37 15.57 -2.17
C MET A 127 16.75 15.89 -2.77
N GLN A 128 17.66 14.91 -2.73
CA GLN A 128 18.97 15.06 -3.34
C GLN A 128 18.76 15.29 -4.85
N PRO A 129 19.35 16.34 -5.45
CA PRO A 129 19.24 16.56 -6.87
C PRO A 129 19.75 15.31 -7.59
N ARG A 130 19.03 14.87 -8.62
CA ARG A 130 19.47 13.77 -9.48
C ARG A 130 20.90 14.07 -9.90
N ARG A 131 21.88 13.31 -9.37
CA ARG A 131 23.23 13.31 -9.92
C ARG A 131 23.10 12.87 -11.36
N GLY A 132 22.99 13.84 -12.27
CA GLY A 132 23.13 13.64 -13.70
C GLY A 132 24.40 12.82 -13.89
N GLY A 133 24.31 11.74 -14.67
CA GLY A 133 25.38 10.77 -14.83
C GLY A 133 26.72 11.49 -15.00
N ARG A 134 27.74 11.04 -14.25
CA ARG A 134 29.11 11.51 -14.37
C ARG A 134 29.53 11.36 -15.84
N ARG A 135 29.40 12.41 -16.65
CA ARG A 135 30.20 12.52 -17.87
C ARG A 135 31.64 12.64 -17.38
N ARG A 136 32.51 11.71 -17.81
CA ARG A 136 33.95 11.82 -17.60
C ARG A 136 34.39 13.20 -18.09
N PRO A 137 35.15 13.99 -17.32
CA PRO A 137 35.67 15.25 -17.83
C PRO A 137 36.68 14.91 -18.92
N THR A 138 36.27 15.04 -20.19
CA THR A 138 37.25 15.20 -21.27
C THR A 138 37.86 16.58 -21.07
N ALA A 139 39.19 16.67 -20.98
CA ALA A 139 39.89 17.95 -20.87
C ALA A 139 39.68 18.76 -22.16
N SER A 140 38.57 19.50 -22.23
CA SER A 140 38.32 20.47 -23.28
C SER A 140 38.65 21.86 -22.75
N THR A 141 39.62 22.51 -23.39
CA THR A 141 39.93 23.90 -23.08
C THR A 141 38.98 24.77 -23.89
N THR A 142 38.19 25.59 -23.20
CA THR A 142 37.26 26.53 -23.82
C THR A 142 37.87 27.93 -23.73
N ARG A 143 38.05 28.57 -24.89
CA ARG A 143 38.63 29.92 -24.99
C ARG A 143 37.62 30.87 -25.63
N TRP A 144 37.57 32.10 -25.13
CA TRP A 144 36.72 33.15 -25.69
C TRP A 144 37.44 33.90 -26.80
N HIS A 145 36.73 34.18 -27.91
CA HIS A 145 37.28 34.87 -29.08
C HIS A 145 36.49 36.13 -29.44
N GLY A 146 35.94 36.84 -28.43
CA GLY A 146 35.30 38.14 -28.61
C GLY A 146 33.86 38.10 -29.14
N SER A 147 33.49 37.09 -29.94
CA SER A 147 32.11 36.96 -30.48
C SER A 147 31.49 35.58 -30.27
N TYR A 148 32.28 34.55 -29.96
CA TYR A 148 31.77 33.22 -29.63
C TYR A 148 32.76 32.41 -28.76
N TRP A 149 32.24 31.34 -28.16
CA TRP A 149 33.02 30.35 -27.41
C TRP A 149 33.47 29.21 -28.33
N ARG A 150 34.76 28.85 -28.33
CA ARG A 150 35.27 27.67 -29.03
C ARG A 150 35.88 26.68 -28.04
N THR A 151 35.40 25.45 -28.07
CA THR A 151 35.95 24.32 -27.30
C THR A 151 36.93 23.55 -28.17
N SER A 152 38.17 23.39 -27.71
CA SER A 152 39.14 22.46 -28.30
C SER A 152 39.22 21.21 -27.43
N SER A 153 38.92 20.05 -27.99
CA SER A 153 39.25 18.76 -27.40
C SER A 153 40.46 18.20 -28.13
N ALA A 154 41.59 18.00 -27.44
CA ALA A 154 42.68 17.22 -28.00
C ALA A 154 42.19 15.77 -28.18
N ARG A 155 42.17 15.26 -29.42
CA ARG A 155 42.08 13.82 -29.65
C ARG A 155 43.45 13.24 -29.29
N PRO A 156 43.53 12.22 -28.42
CA PRO A 156 44.79 11.52 -28.23
C PRO A 156 45.18 10.88 -29.58
N SER A 157 46.39 11.17 -30.05
CA SER A 157 47.01 10.44 -31.15
C SER A 157 47.17 8.97 -30.74
N ALA A 158 46.97 8.07 -31.71
CA ALA A 158 46.98 6.61 -31.52
C ALA A 158 48.31 6.08 -30.98
#